data_AF-A0A1T5D168-F1
#
_entry.id   AF-A0A1T5D168-F1
#
_cell.length_a   1.000
_cell.length_b   1.000
_cell.length_c   1.000
_cell.angle_alpha   90.00
_cell.angle_beta   90.00
_cell.angle_gamma   90.00
#
_symmetry.space_group_name_H-M   'P 1'
#
loop_
_entity.id
_entity.type
_entity.pdbx_description
1 polymer ?
#
loop_
_entity_poly.entity_id
_entity_poly.type
_entity_poly.pdbx_seq_one_letter_code
_entity_poly.pdbx_strand_id
1 'polypeptide(L)' 'MSLQDENKKLKEKLQELEWIKDFQQDVIVEFEKVTGKELSKELLPKHLANEIQKRKKKLK' A
#
# COMPACT_ATOMS: atom_id res chain seq x y z
N MET A 1 -31.92 -3.47 0.25
CA MET A 1 -30.77 -3.68 -0.65
C MET A 1 -30.66 -5.17 -0.90
N SER A 2 -30.38 -5.58 -2.14
CA SER A 2 -30.14 -6.99 -2.43
C SER A 2 -28.73 -7.37 -1.97
N LEU A 3 -28.52 -8.65 -1.66
CA LEU A 3 -27.17 -9.21 -1.42
C LEU A 3 -26.23 -8.93 -2.62
N GLN A 4 -26.78 -8.82 -3.83
CA GLN A 4 -26.01 -8.47 -5.03
C GLN A 4 -25.48 -7.03 -4.98
N ASP A 5 -26.28 -6.08 -4.48
CA ASP A 5 -25.90 -4.67 -4.36
C ASP A 5 -24.80 -4.49 -3.32
N GLU A 6 -24.91 -5.19 -2.19
CA GLU A 6 -23.89 -5.19 -1.14
C GLU A 6 -22.58 -5.80 -1.63
N ASN A 7 -22.65 -6.91 -2.38
CA ASN A 7 -21.47 -7.54 -2.98
C ASN A 7 -20.76 -6.60 -3.96
N LYS A 8 -21.52 -5.86 -4.79
CA LYS A 8 -20.97 -4.85 -5.70
C LYS A 8 -20.24 -3.74 -4.93
N LYS A 9 -20.89 -3.16 -3.91
CA LYS A 9 -20.28 -2.09 -3.07
C LYS A 9 -19.01 -2.55 -2.37
N LEU A 10 -18.99 -3.78 -1.86
CA LEU A 10 -17.80 -4.34 -1.21
C LEU A 10 -16.63 -4.50 -2.19
N LYS A 11 -16.90 -4.89 -3.45
CA LYS A 11 -15.87 -4.99 -4.49
C LYS A 11 -15.32 -3.62 -4.89
N GLU A 12 -16.19 -2.62 -5.07
CA GLU A 12 -15.78 -1.25 -5.39
C GLU A 12 -14.88 -0.69 -4.26
N LYS A 13 -15.33 -0.84 -3.00
CA LYS A 13 -14.54 -0.43 -1.84
C LYS A 13 -13.22 -1.19 -1.73
N LEU A 14 -13.19 -2.48 -2.08
CA LEU A 14 -11.96 -3.27 -2.09
C LEU A 14 -10.96 -2.71 -3.10
N GLN A 15 -11.41 -2.39 -4.31
CA GLN A 15 -10.56 -1.79 -5.35
C GLN A 15 -10.02 -0.42 -4.93
N GLU A 16 -10.84 0.42 -4.30
CA GLU A 16 -10.41 1.71 -3.75
C GLU A 16 -9.33 1.53 -2.68
N LEU A 17 -9.53 0.57 -1.76
CA LEU A 17 -8.56 0.29 -0.69
C LEU A 17 -7.24 -0.26 -1.23
N GLU A 18 -7.28 -1.13 -2.25
CA GLU A 18 -6.09 -1.61 -2.95
C GLU A 18 -5.31 -0.46 -3.60
N TRP A 19 -6.02 0.46 -4.25
CA TRP A 19 -5.40 1.64 -4.86
C TRP A 19 -4.75 2.57 -3.82
N ILE A 20 -5.45 2.85 -2.71
CA ILE A 20 -4.92 3.69 -1.62
C ILE A 20 -3.65 3.05 -1.04
N LYS A 21 -3.68 1.74 -0.81
CA LYS A 21 -2.52 0.99 -0.32
C LYS A 21 -1.32 1.15 -1.26
N ASP A 22 -1.53 0.97 -2.56
CA ASP A 22 -0.45 1.11 -3.55
C ASP A 22 0.13 2.52 -3.55
N PHE A 23 -0.73 3.54 -3.53
CA PHE A 23 -0.31 4.94 -3.47
C PHE A 23 0.48 5.26 -2.18
N GLN A 24 0.03 4.76 -1.03
CA GLN A 24 0.75 4.92 0.24
C GLN A 24 2.16 4.31 0.19
N GLN A 25 2.31 3.13 -0.45
CA GLN A 25 3.61 2.52 -0.61
C GLN A 25 4.54 3.36 -1.50
N ASP A 26 4.02 3.97 -2.57
CA ASP A 26 4.77 4.91 -3.42
C ASP A 26 5.28 6.13 -2.62
N VAL A 27 4.38 6.75 -1.86
CA VAL A 27 4.74 7.89 -1.00
C VAL A 27 5.80 7.51 0.02
N ILE A 28 5.69 6.33 0.65
CA ILE A 28 6.68 5.86 1.63
C ILE A 28 8.04 5.65 0.95
N VAL A 29 8.08 5.00 -0.21
CA VAL A 29 9.36 4.77 -0.92
C VAL A 29 10.05 6.08 -1.25
N GLU A 30 9.32 7.07 -1.78
CA GLU A 30 9.88 8.38 -2.09
C GLU A 30 10.29 9.14 -0.83
N PHE A 31 9.50 9.07 0.25
CA PHE A 31 9.88 9.65 1.54
C PHE A 31 11.22 9.08 2.04
N GLU A 32 11.38 7.75 2.05
CA GLU A 32 12.62 7.12 2.51
C GLU A 32 13.81 7.46 1.60
N LYS A 33 13.56 7.62 0.30
CA LYS A 33 14.58 8.00 -0.68
C LYS A 33 15.05 9.44 -0.48
N VAL A 34 14.11 10.38 -0.28
CA VAL A 34 14.41 11.81 -0.08
C VAL A 34 15.08 12.05 1.27
N THR A 35 14.61 11.37 2.32
CA THR A 35 15.10 11.61 3.69
C THR A 35 16.28 10.73 4.09
N GLY A 36 16.52 9.63 3.37
CA GLY A 36 17.50 8.60 3.73
C GLY A 36 17.11 7.75 4.95
N LYS A 37 15.92 7.95 5.54
CA LYS A 37 15.44 7.20 6.70
C LYS A 37 14.58 6.02 6.27
N GLU A 38 14.82 4.85 6.85
CA GLU A 38 14.09 3.61 6.51
C GLU A 38 13.06 3.23 7.59
N LEU A 39 12.05 4.08 7.77
CA LEU A 39 11.05 3.93 8.84
C LEU A 39 10.07 2.77 8.59
N SER A 40 9.89 2.35 7.34
CA SER A 40 8.96 1.26 7.01
C SER A 40 9.27 -0.06 7.71
N LYS A 41 10.56 -0.33 8.00
CA LYS A 41 10.98 -1.56 8.71
C LYS A 41 10.68 -1.54 10.20
N GLU A 42 10.65 -0.35 10.81
CA GLU A 42 10.44 -0.18 12.24
C GLU A 42 8.97 -0.02 12.60
N LEU A 43 8.21 0.71 11.76
CA LEU A 43 6.85 1.13 12.08
C LEU A 43 5.76 0.25 11.47
N LEU A 44 6.08 -0.55 10.45
CA LEU A 44 5.08 -1.37 9.75
C LEU A 44 5.22 -2.86 10.06
N PRO A 45 4.11 -3.60 10.02
CA PRO A 45 4.14 -5.06 10.03
C PRO A 45 5.08 -5.62 8.97
N LYS A 46 5.77 -6.72 9.31
CA LYS A 46 6.80 -7.36 8.46
C LYS A 46 6.36 -7.58 7.01
N HIS A 47 5.09 -7.96 6.78
CA HIS A 47 4.59 -8.20 5.42
C HIS A 47 4.52 -6.90 4.59
N LEU A 48 4.02 -5.79 5.16
CA LEU A 48 3.96 -4.49 4.48
C LEU A 48 5.35 -3.89 4.27
N ALA A 49 6.23 -4.00 5.27
CA ALA A 49 7.63 -3.59 5.11
C ALA A 49 8.29 -4.33 3.94
N ASN A 50 8.09 -5.65 3.84
CA ASN A 50 8.62 -6.45 2.73
C ASN A 50 8.05 -6.06 1.36
N GLU A 51 6.76 -5.71 1.29
CA GLU A 51 6.12 -5.22 0.05
C GLU A 51 6.77 -3.91 -0.43
N ILE A 52 6.92 -2.94 0.48
CA ILE A 52 7.56 -1.64 0.21
C ILE A 52 9.00 -1.84 -0.26
N GLN A 53 9.76 -2.74 0.37
CA GLN A 53 11.13 -3.06 -0.03
C GLN A 53 11.21 -3.68 -1.43
N LYS A 54 10.26 -4.56 -1.81
CA LYS A 54 10.17 -5.10 -3.17
C LYS A 54 9.88 -3.99 -4.19
N ARG A 55 8.97 -3.07 -3.85
CA ARG A 55 8.62 -1.91 -4.69
C ARG A 55 9.84 -1.00 -4.91
N LYS A 56 10.56 -0.67 -3.83
CA LYS A 56 11.81 0.11 -3.86
C LYS A 56 12.87 -0.49 -4.79
N LYS A 57 12.97 -1.82 -4.86
CA LYS A 57 13.90 -2.53 -5.76
C LYS A 57 13.47 -2.47 -7.23
N LYS A 58 12.17 -2.41 -7.54
CA LYS A 58 11.67 -2.28 -8.92
C LYS A 58 11.88 -0.87 -9.51
N LEU A 59 12.00 0.13 -8.65
CA LEU A 59 12.20 1.54 -9.02
C LEU A 59 13.69 1.94 -9.16
N LYS A 60 14.61 1.02 -8.83
CA LYS A 60 16.06 1.15 -9.05
C LYS A 60 16.44 0.60 -10.41
#